data_AF-A0A193KZI4-F1
#
_entry.id   AF-A0A193KZI4-F1
#
_cell.length_a   1.000
_cell.length_b   1.000
_cell.length_c   1.000
_cell.angle_alpha   90.00
_cell.angle_beta   90.00
_cell.angle_gamma   90.00
#
_symmetry.space_group_name_H-M   'P 1'
#
loop_
_entity.id
_entity.type
_entity.pdbx_description
1 polymer ?
#
loop_
_entity_poly.entity_id
_entity_poly.type
_entity_poly.pdbx_seq_one_letter_code
_entity_poly.pdbx_strand_id
1 'polypeptide(L)'
;MVKGHSKPKGATRAAGIVLAGAALAVGLSGSAQAAGGKYSAYTKSPECAYATGTYYWYSAATYNGKRAYNTQWNFQIGRISCNNVSLYTKYNKWDSGKKKWVSQSSYKRINSSGTGSAVADVRIFVCEVGNANSCGEIRPA
;
A
#
# COMPACT_ATOMS: atom_id res chain seq x y z
N MET A 1 25.66 -11.13 -58.20
CA MET A 1 26.61 -11.69 -57.22
C MET A 1 26.18 -11.24 -55.83
N VAL A 2 25.67 -12.16 -55.02
CA VAL A 2 25.14 -11.90 -53.66
C VAL A 2 26.29 -12.04 -52.66
N LYS A 3 26.55 -11.02 -51.85
CA LYS A 3 27.64 -11.00 -50.86
C LYS A 3 27.08 -11.04 -49.43
N GLY A 4 27.31 -12.17 -48.77
CA GLY A 4 27.90 -12.25 -47.43
C GLY A 4 27.04 -11.87 -46.22
N HIS A 5 26.64 -12.91 -45.48
CA HIS A 5 26.15 -12.88 -44.10
C HIS A 5 27.21 -12.37 -43.11
N SER A 6 26.78 -11.52 -42.16
CA SER A 6 27.44 -11.31 -40.86
C SER A 6 26.40 -11.34 -39.75
N LYS A 7 26.46 -12.36 -38.88
CA LYS A 7 25.67 -12.47 -37.64
C LYS A 7 26.33 -11.64 -36.53
N PRO A 8 25.61 -10.78 -35.80
CA PRO A 8 25.95 -10.46 -34.42
C PRO A 8 25.22 -11.45 -33.48
N LYS A 9 26.03 -12.23 -32.75
CA LYS A 9 25.64 -12.93 -31.52
C LYS A 9 25.38 -11.88 -30.44
N GLY A 10 24.24 -11.98 -29.78
CA GLY A 10 23.92 -11.16 -28.60
C GLY A 10 22.44 -11.21 -28.32
N ALA A 11 22.00 -12.25 -27.60
CA ALA A 11 20.63 -12.37 -27.14
C ALA A 11 20.32 -11.19 -26.19
N THR A 12 19.60 -10.22 -26.72
CA THR A 12 18.97 -9.11 -26.03
C THR A 12 18.17 -9.65 -24.85
N ARG A 13 18.62 -9.37 -23.62
CA ARG A 13 17.77 -9.52 -22.43
C ARG A 13 16.75 -8.39 -22.42
N ALA A 14 15.72 -8.53 -23.26
CA ALA A 14 14.49 -7.78 -23.18
C ALA A 14 13.63 -8.39 -22.06
N ALA A 15 13.88 -7.99 -20.81
CA ALA A 15 12.89 -8.13 -19.75
C ALA A 15 12.00 -6.88 -19.84
N GLY A 16 10.78 -7.10 -20.32
CA GLY A 16 9.88 -6.08 -20.83
C GLY A 16 9.57 -4.96 -19.84
N ILE A 17 9.78 -3.73 -20.31
CA ILE A 17 9.03 -2.56 -19.87
C ILE A 17 7.58 -2.85 -20.27
N VAL A 18 6.72 -3.17 -19.31
CA VAL A 18 5.27 -3.22 -19.56
C VAL A 18 4.84 -1.78 -19.80
N LEU A 19 4.68 -1.48 -21.09
CA LEU A 19 4.10 -0.27 -21.62
C LEU A 19 2.78 0.04 -20.91
N ALA A 20 2.69 1.24 -20.36
CA ALA A 20 1.43 1.86 -19.97
C ALA A 20 0.59 2.05 -21.24
N GLY A 21 -0.25 1.06 -21.54
CA GLY A 21 -1.27 1.14 -22.57
C GLY A 21 -2.47 1.91 -22.04
N ALA A 22 -2.51 3.21 -22.33
CA ALA A 22 -3.75 3.98 -22.30
C ALA A 22 -4.60 3.57 -23.51
N ALA A 23 -5.61 2.72 -23.32
CA ALA A 23 -6.81 2.66 -24.15
C ALA A 23 -7.83 1.68 -23.53
N LEU A 24 -8.97 2.24 -23.09
CA LEU A 24 -10.35 1.75 -23.24
C LEU A 24 -11.22 2.31 -22.12
N ALA A 25 -11.74 3.51 -22.35
CA ALA A 25 -12.89 4.04 -21.64
C ALA A 25 -14.15 3.32 -22.16
N VAL A 26 -14.51 2.19 -21.57
CA VAL A 26 -15.86 1.61 -21.63
C VAL A 26 -16.17 0.98 -20.27
N GLY A 27 -17.33 1.31 -19.71
CA GLY A 27 -17.73 1.14 -18.31
C GLY A 27 -17.27 -0.14 -17.60
N LEU A 28 -16.49 0.04 -16.53
CA LEU A 28 -16.38 -0.90 -15.43
C LEU A 28 -16.64 -0.14 -14.14
N SER A 29 -17.92 0.03 -13.80
CA SER A 29 -18.33 0.37 -12.45
C SER A 29 -17.89 -0.77 -11.52
N GLY A 30 -16.64 -0.76 -11.06
CA GLY A 30 -16.23 -1.61 -9.95
C GLY A 30 -14.85 -2.23 -9.93
N SER A 31 -13.94 -2.10 -10.92
CA SER A 31 -12.71 -2.93 -10.89
C SER A 31 -11.46 -2.31 -11.50
N ALA A 32 -10.98 -1.17 -11.01
CA ALA A 32 -9.63 -0.70 -11.38
C ALA A 32 -9.00 0.24 -10.34
N GLN A 33 -8.85 -0.18 -9.09
CA GLN A 33 -7.92 0.49 -8.15
C GLN A 33 -7.21 -0.55 -7.30
N ALA A 34 -6.43 -1.43 -7.95
CA ALA A 34 -5.18 -1.84 -7.35
C ALA A 34 -4.27 -0.61 -7.39
N ALA A 35 -4.42 0.28 -6.42
CA ALA A 35 -3.73 1.55 -6.38
C ALA A 35 -2.56 1.43 -5.40
N GLY A 36 -1.38 1.74 -5.90
CA GLY A 36 -0.19 1.94 -5.12
C GLY A 36 0.35 3.33 -5.37
N GLY A 37 1.02 3.91 -4.39
CA GLY A 37 1.51 5.27 -4.51
C GLY A 37 2.52 5.62 -3.44
N LYS A 38 3.03 6.85 -3.53
CA LYS A 38 3.76 7.48 -2.44
C LYS A 38 2.76 8.10 -1.48
N TYR A 39 3.00 7.87 -0.20
CA TYR A 39 2.16 8.33 0.87
C TYR A 39 3.02 9.04 1.89
N SER A 40 2.46 10.07 2.50
CA SER A 40 3.10 10.75 3.61
C SER A 40 2.06 11.22 4.62
N ALA A 41 2.51 11.39 5.86
CA ALA A 41 1.80 12.19 6.85
C ALA A 41 2.74 12.60 7.96
N TYR A 42 2.24 13.53 8.76
CA TYR A 42 2.82 13.93 10.03
C TYR A 42 1.92 13.47 11.16
N THR A 43 2.47 13.35 12.37
CA THR A 43 1.65 13.34 13.58
C THR A 43 0.79 14.63 13.64
N LYS A 44 -0.28 14.65 14.44
CA LYS A 44 -1.12 15.86 14.57
C LYS A 44 -0.33 17.12 14.94
N SER A 45 0.72 16.95 15.73
CA SER A 45 1.77 17.95 15.91
C SER A 45 2.84 17.70 14.85
N PRO A 46 2.92 18.49 13.77
CA PRO A 46 3.82 18.19 12.66
C PRO A 46 5.31 18.32 13.03
N GLU A 47 5.63 19.07 14.08
CA GLU A 47 6.96 19.18 14.68
C GLU A 47 7.42 17.94 15.44
N CYS A 48 6.57 16.94 15.62
CA CYS A 48 6.87 15.74 16.39
C CYS A 48 7.52 14.67 15.51
N ALA A 49 6.83 14.23 14.45
CA ALA A 49 7.31 13.18 13.57
C ALA A 49 6.55 13.12 12.24
N TYR A 50 7.14 12.40 11.29
CA TYR A 50 6.53 12.11 9.99
C TYR A 50 6.75 10.66 9.58
N ALA A 51 5.91 10.20 8.67
CA ALA A 51 6.09 8.96 7.95
C ALA A 51 5.95 9.24 6.44
N THR A 52 6.88 8.70 5.66
CA THR A 52 6.84 8.79 4.19
C THR A 52 7.23 7.45 3.59
N GLY A 53 6.61 7.06 2.50
CA GLY A 53 6.90 5.78 1.90
C GLY A 53 5.90 5.36 0.85
N THR A 54 5.78 4.06 0.66
CA THR A 54 4.89 3.48 -0.32
C THR A 54 3.85 2.59 0.35
N TYR A 55 2.66 2.64 -0.22
CA TYR A 55 1.58 1.75 0.15
C TYR A 55 0.90 1.26 -1.11
N TYR A 56 0.76 -0.05 -1.21
CA TYR A 56 0.20 -0.77 -2.34
C TYR A 56 -0.96 -1.61 -1.85
N TRP A 57 -2.05 -1.63 -2.61
CA TRP A 57 -3.11 -2.59 -2.43
C TRP A 57 -3.58 -3.14 -3.77
N TYR A 58 -4.04 -4.38 -3.77
CA TYR A 58 -4.65 -5.01 -4.92
C TYR A 58 -5.78 -5.93 -4.46
N SER A 59 -6.90 -5.92 -5.19
CA SER A 59 -8.06 -6.73 -4.83
C SER A 59 -7.71 -8.21 -5.03
N ALA A 60 -7.93 -9.00 -3.98
CA ALA A 60 -7.60 -10.42 -3.97
C ALA A 60 -8.85 -11.31 -4.04
N ALA A 61 -9.98 -10.84 -3.49
CA ALA A 61 -11.25 -11.55 -3.47
C ALA A 61 -12.41 -10.63 -3.11
N THR A 62 -13.63 -11.14 -3.21
CA THR A 62 -14.84 -10.54 -2.63
C THR A 62 -15.42 -11.50 -1.60
N TYR A 63 -15.68 -11.01 -0.38
CA TYR A 63 -16.30 -11.78 0.69
C TYR A 63 -17.58 -11.11 1.16
N ASN A 64 -18.69 -11.83 1.07
CA ASN A 64 -20.01 -11.36 1.46
C ASN A 64 -20.35 -9.97 0.88
N GLY A 65 -20.17 -9.82 -0.44
CA GLY A 65 -20.43 -8.57 -1.17
C GLY A 65 -19.41 -7.44 -0.98
N LYS A 66 -18.41 -7.60 -0.11
CA LYS A 66 -17.34 -6.61 0.13
C LYS A 66 -16.02 -7.05 -0.47
N ARG A 67 -15.32 -6.13 -1.15
CA ARG A 67 -13.99 -6.42 -1.70
C ARG A 67 -12.94 -6.49 -0.60
N ALA A 68 -12.10 -7.51 -0.68
CA ALA A 68 -10.92 -7.68 0.14
C ALA A 68 -9.68 -7.42 -0.70
N TYR A 69 -8.69 -6.81 -0.06
CA TYR A 69 -7.43 -6.43 -0.66
C TYR A 69 -6.30 -7.14 0.07
N ASN A 70 -5.28 -7.47 -0.70
CA ASN A 70 -3.94 -7.68 -0.16
C ASN A 70 -3.22 -6.35 -0.22
N THR A 71 -2.45 -6.06 0.82
CA THR A 71 -1.79 -4.78 0.99
C THR A 71 -0.32 -4.99 1.32
N GLN A 72 0.52 -4.05 0.91
CA GLN A 72 1.93 -4.02 1.22
C GLN A 72 2.32 -2.58 1.51
N TRP A 73 3.05 -2.35 2.60
CA TRP A 73 3.56 -1.04 2.95
C TRP A 73 5.05 -1.08 3.23
N ASN A 74 5.69 0.05 2.97
CA ASN A 74 7.05 0.33 3.39
C ASN A 74 7.19 1.82 3.66
N PHE A 75 7.32 2.19 4.93
CA PHE A 75 7.38 3.56 5.40
C PHE A 75 8.66 3.81 6.18
N GLN A 76 9.32 4.91 5.85
CA GLN A 76 10.35 5.51 6.68
C GLN A 76 9.68 6.42 7.71
N ILE A 77 10.05 6.28 8.98
CA ILE A 77 9.57 7.11 10.08
C ILE A 77 10.69 8.07 10.46
N GLY A 78 10.45 9.36 10.30
CA GLY A 78 11.35 10.41 10.77
C GLY A 78 10.86 11.01 12.09
N ARG A 79 11.77 11.17 13.04
CA ARG A 79 11.52 11.86 14.31
C ARG A 79 12.09 13.26 14.23
N ILE A 80 11.37 14.24 14.75
CA ILE A 80 11.82 15.64 14.80
C ILE A 80 12.05 16.03 16.26
N SER A 81 10.99 16.10 17.08
CA SER A 81 11.09 16.42 18.52
C SER A 81 10.63 15.30 19.47
N CYS A 82 9.95 14.27 18.94
CA CYS A 82 9.41 13.18 19.76
C CYS A 82 10.33 11.97 19.87
N ASN A 83 10.39 11.39 21.08
CA ASN A 83 11.29 10.27 21.38
C ASN A 83 10.77 8.92 20.89
N ASN A 84 9.45 8.67 20.93
CA ASN A 84 8.88 7.36 20.60
C ASN A 84 7.72 7.47 19.63
N VAL A 85 7.96 7.04 18.39
CA VAL A 85 6.99 7.13 17.28
C VAL A 85 6.85 5.77 16.62
N SER A 86 5.63 5.40 16.22
CA SER A 86 5.37 4.16 15.51
C SER A 86 4.19 4.28 14.56
N LEU A 87 4.04 3.27 13.70
CA LEU A 87 2.90 3.15 12.81
C LEU A 87 1.80 2.34 13.46
N TYR A 88 0.58 2.74 13.16
CA TYR A 88 -0.62 2.06 13.60
C TYR A 88 -1.57 1.87 12.42
N THR A 89 -2.43 0.87 12.49
CA THR A 89 -3.46 0.65 11.47
C THR A 89 -4.83 0.43 12.07
N LYS A 90 -5.84 0.76 11.27
CA LYS A 90 -7.24 0.36 11.43
C LYS A 90 -7.70 -0.26 10.12
N TYR A 91 -8.44 -1.36 10.19
CA TYR A 91 -8.94 -2.06 9.00
C TYR A 91 -10.14 -2.94 9.36
N ASN A 92 -10.85 -3.43 8.35
CA ASN A 92 -11.75 -4.58 8.45
C ASN A 92 -11.07 -5.79 7.81
N LYS A 93 -11.07 -6.96 8.44
CA LYS A 93 -10.46 -8.18 7.89
C LYS A 93 -11.50 -9.28 7.79
N TRP A 94 -11.48 -10.02 6.69
CA TRP A 94 -12.28 -11.22 6.56
C TRP A 94 -11.65 -12.37 7.36
N ASP A 95 -12.40 -12.90 8.31
CA ASP A 95 -12.08 -14.14 9.02
C ASP A 95 -12.72 -15.30 8.27
N SER A 96 -11.90 -16.08 7.56
CA SER A 96 -12.36 -17.21 6.75
C SER A 96 -12.89 -18.37 7.60
N GLY A 97 -12.37 -18.57 8.81
CA GLY A 97 -12.81 -19.63 9.72
C GLY A 97 -14.20 -19.36 10.28
N LYS A 98 -14.48 -18.09 10.63
CA LYS A 98 -15.77 -17.66 11.16
C LYS A 98 -16.72 -17.09 10.09
N LYS A 99 -16.27 -17.05 8.83
CA LYS A 99 -16.97 -16.48 7.67
C LYS A 99 -17.60 -15.12 7.96
N LYS A 100 -16.82 -14.22 8.58
CA LYS A 100 -17.32 -12.89 8.99
C LYS A 100 -16.24 -11.80 8.87
N TRP A 101 -16.69 -10.56 8.75
CA TRP A 101 -15.81 -9.39 8.85
C TRP A 101 -15.52 -9.06 10.31
N VAL A 102 -14.25 -8.90 10.64
CA VAL A 102 -13.77 -8.46 11.96
C VAL A 102 -13.17 -7.07 11.81
N SER A 103 -13.66 -6.12 12.60
CA SER A 103 -13.16 -4.75 12.57
C SER A 103 -12.03 -4.56 13.58
N GLN A 104 -10.91 -4.04 13.10
CA GLN A 104 -9.82 -3.50 13.90
C GLN A 104 -10.00 -1.99 14.01
N SER A 105 -10.96 -1.56 14.84
CA SER A 105 -11.30 -0.14 15.04
C SER A 105 -10.32 0.60 15.95
N SER A 106 -9.59 -0.13 16.81
CA SER A 106 -8.52 0.39 17.65
C SER A 106 -7.20 0.46 16.89
N TYR A 107 -6.33 1.40 17.30
CA TYR A 107 -4.99 1.54 16.72
C TYR A 107 -4.15 0.29 17.03
N LYS A 108 -3.93 -0.55 16.02
CA LYS A 108 -3.03 -1.69 16.12
C LYS A 108 -1.64 -1.28 15.65
N ARG A 109 -0.64 -1.34 16.53
CA ARG A 109 0.76 -1.06 16.18
C ARG A 109 1.22 -2.05 15.10
N ILE A 110 1.90 -1.54 14.09
CA ILE A 110 2.48 -2.30 12.98
C ILE A 110 3.93 -1.90 12.77
N ASN A 111 4.68 -2.77 12.09
CA ASN A 111 6.03 -2.46 11.65
C ASN A 111 6.02 -1.43 10.52
N SER A 112 7.15 -0.73 10.34
CA SER A 112 7.41 0.23 9.25
C SER A 112 7.20 -0.38 7.86
N SER A 113 7.47 -1.68 7.71
CA SER A 113 7.21 -2.45 6.51
C SER A 113 6.43 -3.72 6.84
N GLY A 114 5.53 -4.12 5.95
CA GLY A 114 4.75 -5.33 6.13
C GLY A 114 3.71 -5.56 5.05
N THR A 115 2.93 -6.62 5.23
CA THR A 115 1.83 -7.00 4.35
C THR A 115 0.56 -7.28 5.14
N GLY A 116 -0.58 -7.06 4.48
CA GLY A 116 -1.91 -7.40 4.96
C GLY A 116 -2.61 -8.28 3.93
N SER A 117 -3.53 -9.13 4.39
CA SER A 117 -4.29 -10.03 3.50
C SER A 117 -5.75 -10.08 3.90
N ALA A 118 -6.61 -10.11 2.88
CA ALA A 118 -8.07 -10.12 3.02
C ALA A 118 -8.59 -8.97 3.90
N VAL A 119 -8.03 -7.78 3.71
CA VAL A 119 -8.40 -6.55 4.44
C VAL A 119 -9.21 -5.58 3.58
N ALA A 120 -10.01 -4.76 4.23
CA ALA A 120 -10.81 -3.68 3.65
C ALA A 120 -10.69 -2.44 4.54
N ASP A 121 -10.98 -1.26 3.97
CA ASP A 121 -10.97 0.03 4.69
C ASP A 121 -9.67 0.31 5.46
N VAL A 122 -8.52 -0.10 4.91
CA VAL A 122 -7.23 0.01 5.61
C VAL A 122 -6.79 1.45 5.69
N ARG A 123 -6.49 1.89 6.91
CA ARG A 123 -5.90 3.20 7.21
C ARG A 123 -4.62 2.98 8.00
N ILE A 124 -3.57 3.71 7.64
CA ILE A 124 -2.30 3.70 8.37
C ILE A 124 -2.12 5.07 9.01
N PHE A 125 -1.55 5.10 10.21
CA PHE A 125 -1.34 6.30 10.99
C PHE A 125 0.09 6.32 11.52
N VAL A 126 0.66 7.51 11.64
CA VAL A 126 1.88 7.75 12.42
C VAL A 126 1.48 8.39 13.75
N CYS A 127 1.93 7.82 14.86
CA CYS A 127 1.58 8.28 16.20
C CYS A 127 2.78 8.24 17.14
N GLU A 128 2.77 9.12 18.12
CA GLU A 128 3.56 8.96 19.34
C GLU A 128 3.08 7.73 20.13
N VAL A 129 4.03 6.92 20.61
CA VAL A 129 3.73 5.73 21.39
C VAL A 129 3.18 6.13 22.76
N GLY A 130 2.02 5.60 23.10
CA GLY A 130 1.34 5.92 24.37
C GLY A 130 0.38 7.11 24.28
N ASN A 131 0.32 7.80 23.15
CA ASN A 131 -0.55 8.97 22.96
C ASN A 131 -1.37 8.85 21.66
N ALA A 132 -2.56 8.27 21.73
CA ALA A 132 -3.44 8.10 20.57
C ALA A 132 -3.93 9.44 19.98
N ASN A 133 -3.92 10.52 20.75
CA ASN A 133 -4.34 11.84 20.28
C ASN A 133 -3.34 12.46 19.29
N SER A 134 -2.08 12.00 19.29
CA SER A 134 -1.01 12.44 18.38
C SER A 134 -1.13 11.88 16.96
N CYS A 135 -2.01 10.91 16.72
CA CYS A 135 -2.07 10.16 15.47
C CYS A 135 -2.48 11.03 14.27
N GLY A 136 -1.63 11.06 13.24
CA GLY A 136 -1.98 11.56 11.91
C GLY A 136 -2.14 10.43 10.89
N GLU A 137 -3.16 10.53 10.05
CA GLU A 137 -3.48 9.53 9.02
C GLU A 137 -2.56 9.70 7.82
N ILE A 138 -1.91 8.61 7.41
CA ILE A 138 -1.07 8.53 6.21
C ILE A 138 -1.97 8.57 4.97
N ARG A 139 -1.72 9.55 4.09
CA ARG A 139 -2.51 9.81 2.89
C ARG A 139 -1.62 9.87 1.64
N PRO A 140 -2.20 9.70 0.43
CA PRO A 140 -1.46 9.91 -0.80
C PRO A 140 -0.80 11.29 -0.79
N ALA A 141 0.49 11.34 -1.16
CA ALA A 141 1.26 12.58 -1.22
C ALA A 141 0.83 13.48 -2.38
#